data_AF-A0A522VE75-F1
#
_entry.id   AF-A0A522VE75-F1
#
_cell.length_a   1.000
_cell.length_b   1.000
_cell.length_c   1.000
_cell.angle_alpha   90.00
_cell.angle_beta   90.00
_cell.angle_gamma   90.00
#
_symmetry.space_group_name_H-M   'P 1'
#
loop_
_entity.id
_entity.type
_entity.pdbx_description
1 polymer ?
#
loop_
_entity_poly.entity_id
_entity_poly.type
_entity_poly.pdbx_seq_one_letter_code
_entity_poly.pdbx_strand_id
1 'polypeptide(L)'
;MIADQWRSDTDVNDALIRLTDAGGNFTGWQLTDSETGQVETYDTAGKLTAITERSGLTQTLTYSDLSTPRTIAPAPDLLIRVTDAFGRQLNLTYIGDSRNPFVGTLADPAGNVYRYTYDANNNLAAVTYPDGSSKTYHYENASLPHALTGITDENGSRFATYTYDAQGRATSSEHAGGAERVSLVYNADGTTTVTDALNTARTHHFQTLLGVVKSTGQSQPGGAGCAASSSALSYDANGNIARLTDFNGNRTDYSYDLTRNLEISRTEGLTASGAATPATRTITTAWHPTFRLPVRITQANQETTYAYNSQGDVTQKNLKDVVTNTTRSWNTTYNYSAVPGVLLQKVEDGPRTDAPDLTTQDYYPADAACAGGHAGCRGQLMQVTDALGHVTRLTRYSPRGQLEERIDPNGLVTTLAYDARQRLVAVDVGGETTTYAYDPAGQVTRITHPDGTYLAYSYDAAHRLIKTQDDQGNTLSYTLDAMGNRIKEDLFDPDGQLVRTQSRVYDALSRLQSVVLPQ
;
A
#
# COMPACT_ATOMS: atom_id res chain seq x y z
N MET A 1 25.83 8.20 -31.52
CA MET A 1 25.51 9.61 -31.22
C MET A 1 24.74 10.23 -32.38
N ILE A 2 23.41 10.23 -32.25
CA ILE A 2 22.53 11.30 -32.72
C ILE A 2 21.85 11.74 -31.42
N ALA A 3 22.24 12.90 -30.91
CA ALA A 3 21.78 13.64 -29.72
C ALA A 3 20.93 12.88 -28.66
N ASP A 4 21.55 12.52 -27.53
CA ASP A 4 21.12 12.62 -26.12
C ASP A 4 19.64 12.49 -25.68
N GLN A 5 18.72 11.98 -26.51
CA GLN A 5 17.33 11.74 -26.11
C GLN A 5 16.98 10.27 -26.29
N TRP A 6 16.97 9.54 -25.17
CA TRP A 6 16.24 8.28 -25.06
C TRP A 6 14.78 8.51 -25.47
N ARG A 7 14.24 7.65 -26.33
CA ARG A 7 12.82 7.66 -26.72
C ARG A 7 12.17 6.45 -26.07
N SER A 8 11.19 6.75 -25.23
CA SER A 8 10.34 5.78 -24.57
C SER A 8 9.33 5.17 -25.54
N ASP A 9 8.70 4.06 -25.15
CA ASP A 9 7.48 3.60 -25.81
C ASP A 9 6.36 4.64 -25.67
N THR A 10 5.36 4.62 -26.55
CA THR A 10 4.36 5.69 -26.65
C THR A 10 3.45 5.82 -25.42
N ASP A 11 3.39 4.80 -24.57
CA ASP A 11 2.69 4.79 -23.29
C ASP A 11 3.51 5.37 -22.14
N VAL A 12 4.83 5.41 -22.29
CA VAL A 12 5.76 5.91 -21.28
C VAL A 12 6.00 7.39 -21.47
N ASN A 13 5.71 8.15 -20.42
CA ASN A 13 5.77 9.61 -20.45
C ASN A 13 6.86 10.20 -19.54
N ASP A 14 7.65 9.33 -18.93
CA ASP A 14 8.73 9.71 -18.04
C ASP A 14 9.87 10.36 -18.82
N ALA A 15 10.58 11.28 -18.17
CA ALA A 15 11.64 12.04 -18.81
C ALA A 15 13.00 11.66 -18.22
N LEU A 16 13.91 11.18 -19.06
CA LEU A 16 15.32 10.95 -18.70
C LEU A 16 16.19 12.06 -19.28
N ILE A 17 16.89 12.80 -18.42
CA ILE A 17 17.72 13.95 -18.79
C ILE A 17 19.16 13.71 -18.34
N ARG A 18 20.12 14.04 -19.21
CA ARG A 18 21.55 14.02 -18.90
C ARG A 18 21.92 15.24 -18.05
N LEU A 19 22.57 15.02 -16.90
CA LEU A 19 23.08 16.09 -16.04
C LEU A 19 24.51 16.47 -16.40
N THR A 20 24.82 17.78 -16.31
CA THR A 20 26.17 18.32 -16.49
C THR A 20 26.53 19.33 -15.41
N ASP A 21 27.82 19.46 -15.11
CA ASP A 21 28.34 20.58 -14.30
C ASP A 21 28.33 21.91 -15.09
N ALA A 22 28.75 23.00 -14.45
CA ALA A 22 28.86 24.31 -15.07
C ALA A 22 29.87 24.38 -16.24
N GLY A 23 30.80 23.42 -16.33
CA GLY A 23 31.74 23.27 -17.43
C GLY A 23 31.22 22.38 -18.57
N GLY A 24 30.01 21.83 -18.45
CA GLY A 24 29.40 20.92 -19.42
C GLY A 24 29.85 19.46 -19.28
N ASN A 25 30.63 19.11 -18.25
CA ASN A 25 31.05 17.73 -18.02
C ASN A 25 29.88 16.90 -17.51
N PHE A 26 29.80 15.64 -17.93
CA PHE A 26 28.78 14.70 -17.49
C PHE A 26 28.83 14.48 -15.97
N THR A 27 27.72 14.69 -15.26
CA THR A 27 27.64 14.43 -13.82
C THR A 27 26.65 13.33 -13.46
N GLY A 28 25.82 12.88 -14.39
CA GLY A 28 24.88 11.78 -14.15
C GLY A 28 23.58 11.90 -14.93
N TRP A 29 22.53 11.25 -14.44
CA TRP A 29 21.21 11.25 -15.06
C TRP A 29 20.13 11.72 -14.08
N GLN A 30 19.06 12.27 -14.62
CA GLN A 30 17.85 12.58 -13.88
C GLN A 30 16.67 11.90 -14.56
N LEU A 31 15.96 11.03 -13.84
CA LEU A 31 14.69 10.45 -14.29
C LEU A 31 13.56 11.17 -13.58
N THR A 32 12.57 11.65 -14.34
CA THR A 32 11.36 12.26 -13.79
C THR A 32 10.18 11.36 -14.10
N ASP A 33 9.59 10.79 -13.05
CA ASP A 33 8.31 10.10 -13.11
C ASP A 33 7.23 11.12 -13.45
N SER A 34 6.59 10.94 -14.59
CA SER A 34 5.58 11.88 -15.08
C SER A 34 4.27 11.82 -14.28
N GLU A 35 3.93 10.67 -13.70
CA GLU A 35 2.77 10.42 -12.83
C GLU A 35 2.87 11.21 -11.54
N THR A 36 3.93 10.94 -10.79
CA THR A 36 4.11 11.51 -9.45
C THR A 36 4.83 12.85 -9.48
N GLY A 37 5.57 13.16 -10.55
CA GLY A 37 6.53 14.26 -10.58
C GLY A 37 7.75 14.02 -9.69
N GLN A 38 7.94 12.79 -9.21
CA GLN A 38 9.13 12.39 -8.47
C GLN A 38 10.34 12.43 -9.41
N VAL A 39 11.47 12.87 -8.85
CA VAL A 39 12.73 13.00 -9.56
C VAL A 39 13.78 12.12 -8.89
N GLU A 40 14.29 11.17 -9.65
CA GLU A 40 15.43 10.34 -9.28
C GLU A 40 16.71 10.90 -9.89
N THR A 41 17.77 11.00 -9.10
CA THR A 41 19.09 11.48 -9.55
C THR A 41 20.11 10.38 -9.46
N TYR A 42 20.82 10.14 -10.54
CA TYR A 42 21.82 9.08 -10.68
C TYR A 42 23.20 9.68 -10.92
N ASP A 43 24.25 9.07 -10.37
CA ASP A 43 25.63 9.47 -10.65
C ASP A 43 26.11 9.03 -12.05
N THR A 44 27.37 9.31 -12.38
CA THR A 44 27.96 8.94 -13.68
C THR A 44 28.07 7.43 -13.91
N ALA A 45 27.97 6.61 -12.86
CA ALA A 45 27.98 5.16 -12.93
C ALA A 45 26.55 4.56 -12.95
N GLY A 46 25.52 5.42 -12.90
CA GLY A 46 24.12 4.99 -12.86
C GLY A 46 23.63 4.55 -11.48
N LYS A 47 24.33 4.92 -10.39
CA LYS A 47 23.84 4.67 -9.02
C LYS A 47 22.86 5.76 -8.59
N LEU A 48 21.71 5.36 -8.05
CA LEU A 48 20.69 6.27 -7.53
C LEU A 48 21.21 6.99 -6.29
N THR A 49 21.35 8.31 -6.34
CA THR A 49 21.92 9.14 -5.25
C THR A 49 20.86 9.94 -4.49
N ALA A 50 19.75 10.27 -5.15
CA ALA A 50 18.66 10.98 -4.51
C ALA A 50 17.30 10.65 -5.16
N ILE A 51 16.25 10.70 -4.34
CA ILE A 51 14.85 10.65 -4.75
C ILE A 51 14.20 11.90 -4.18
N THR A 52 13.65 12.76 -5.04
CA THR A 52 13.01 14.02 -4.65
C THR A 52 11.55 13.98 -5.07
N GLU A 53 10.64 14.10 -4.13
CA GLU A 53 9.21 14.24 -4.42
C GLU A 53 8.94 15.57 -5.14
N ARG A 54 7.78 15.67 -5.81
CA ARG A 54 7.35 16.92 -6.45
C ARG A 54 7.36 18.12 -5.48
N SER A 55 7.03 17.87 -4.22
CA SER A 55 7.04 18.87 -3.13
C SER A 55 8.43 19.44 -2.84
N GLY A 56 9.49 18.72 -3.22
CA GLY A 56 10.88 19.03 -2.92
C GLY A 56 11.47 18.24 -1.75
N LEU A 57 10.69 17.38 -1.07
CA LEU A 57 11.24 16.48 -0.04
C LEU A 57 12.21 15.49 -0.69
N THR A 58 13.46 15.49 -0.22
CA THR A 58 14.53 14.66 -0.80
C THR A 58 15.02 13.60 0.17
N GLN A 59 15.12 12.36 -0.34
CA GLN A 59 15.87 11.27 0.27
C GLN A 59 17.22 11.13 -0.44
N THR A 60 18.28 10.83 0.31
CA THR A 60 19.64 10.66 -0.22
C THR A 60 20.17 9.27 0.09
N LEU A 61 20.90 8.70 -0.87
CA LEU A 61 21.47 7.36 -0.82
C LEU A 61 22.99 7.47 -0.75
N THR A 62 23.59 6.92 0.32
CA THR A 62 25.04 6.87 0.51
C THR A 62 25.56 5.46 0.25
N TYR A 63 26.58 5.35 -0.60
CA TYR A 63 27.25 4.10 -0.93
C TYR A 63 28.60 3.98 -0.22
N SER A 64 29.06 2.75 0.00
CA SER A 64 30.40 2.47 0.50
C SER A 64 31.45 2.91 -0.52
N ASP A 65 32.60 3.30 0.01
CA ASP A 65 33.79 3.67 -0.75
C ASP A 65 35.03 2.93 -0.21
N LEU A 66 36.21 3.26 -0.74
CA LEU A 66 37.47 2.64 -0.30
C LEU A 66 37.85 2.97 1.16
N SER A 67 37.23 3.98 1.77
CA SER A 67 37.44 4.35 3.17
C SER A 67 36.48 3.65 4.13
N THR A 68 35.41 3.07 3.59
CA THR A 68 34.38 2.37 4.37
C THR A 68 34.97 1.12 5.03
N PRO A 69 34.84 0.95 6.36
CA PRO A 69 35.32 -0.23 7.04
C PRO A 69 34.75 -1.52 6.46
N ARG A 70 35.59 -2.55 6.30
CA ARG A 70 35.17 -3.87 5.79
C ARG A 70 34.12 -4.57 6.66
N THR A 71 33.97 -4.15 7.91
CA THR A 71 32.92 -4.62 8.83
C THR A 71 31.54 -4.05 8.51
N ILE A 72 31.46 -2.96 7.74
CA ILE A 72 30.22 -2.35 7.26
C ILE A 72 29.93 -2.84 5.83
N ALA A 73 30.93 -2.79 4.95
CA ALA A 73 30.79 -3.17 3.55
C ALA A 73 32.08 -3.86 3.07
N PRO A 74 32.02 -5.09 2.52
CA PRO A 74 33.23 -5.81 2.09
C PRO A 74 33.84 -5.25 0.79
N ALA A 75 33.12 -4.38 0.09
CA ALA A 75 33.49 -3.74 -1.16
C ALA A 75 32.92 -2.30 -1.24
N PRO A 76 33.48 -1.41 -2.07
CA PRO A 76 32.84 -0.15 -2.42
C PRO A 76 31.55 -0.39 -3.23
N ASP A 77 30.79 0.68 -3.45
CA ASP A 77 29.58 0.72 -4.29
C ASP A 77 28.38 -0.07 -3.75
N LEU A 78 28.35 -0.35 -2.44
CA LEU A 78 27.22 -0.96 -1.75
C LEU A 78 26.40 0.10 -1.02
N LEU A 79 25.07 0.07 -1.11
CA LEU A 79 24.19 1.03 -0.43
C LEU A 79 24.27 0.82 1.09
N ILE A 80 24.92 1.73 1.82
CA ILE A 80 25.11 1.60 3.27
C ILE A 80 24.18 2.49 4.09
N ARG A 81 23.55 3.50 3.48
CA ARG A 81 22.65 4.40 4.19
C ARG A 81 21.63 5.08 3.29
N VAL A 82 20.39 5.19 3.77
CA VAL A 82 19.35 6.06 3.21
C VAL A 82 19.00 7.11 4.25
N THR A 83 19.05 8.39 3.88
CA THR A 83 18.71 9.51 4.77
C THR A 83 17.56 10.31 4.18
N ASP A 84 16.51 10.54 4.95
CA ASP A 84 15.38 11.36 4.51
C ASP A 84 15.62 12.88 4.70
N ALA A 85 14.65 13.69 4.27
CA ALA A 85 14.70 15.16 4.36
C ALA A 85 14.78 15.71 5.80
N PHE A 86 14.54 14.87 6.81
CA PHE A 86 14.51 15.21 8.22
C PHE A 86 15.73 14.68 9.00
N GLY A 87 16.62 13.97 8.31
CA GLY A 87 17.84 13.37 8.87
C GLY A 87 17.64 12.01 9.53
N ARG A 88 16.47 11.37 9.39
CA ARG A 88 16.28 9.98 9.83
C ARG A 88 17.02 9.05 8.88
N GLN A 89 17.64 8.01 9.43
CA GLN A 89 18.53 7.14 8.68
C GLN A 89 18.14 5.67 8.80
N LEU A 90 18.18 4.99 7.66
CA LEU A 90 18.33 3.54 7.59
C LEU A 90 19.80 3.24 7.32
N ASN A 91 20.43 2.39 8.12
CA ASN A 91 21.83 2.03 7.97
C ASN A 91 21.96 0.53 7.68
N LEU A 92 22.74 0.17 6.66
CA LEU A 92 22.94 -1.20 6.23
C LEU A 92 24.37 -1.64 6.50
N THR A 93 24.53 -2.89 6.95
CA THR A 93 25.82 -3.57 6.95
C THR A 93 25.74 -4.81 6.07
N TYR A 94 26.88 -5.22 5.53
CA TYR A 94 26.99 -6.35 4.63
C TYR A 94 27.84 -7.47 5.24
N ILE A 95 27.49 -8.70 4.91
CA ILE A 95 28.24 -9.93 5.15
C ILE A 95 28.70 -10.52 3.80
N GLY A 96 29.44 -11.63 3.85
CA GLY A 96 30.02 -12.24 2.66
C GLY A 96 31.37 -11.61 2.29
N ASP A 97 31.76 -11.78 1.02
CA ASP A 97 33.00 -11.25 0.48
C ASP A 97 32.76 -10.16 -0.57
N SER A 98 33.82 -9.61 -1.14
CA SER A 98 33.71 -8.54 -2.13
C SER A 98 33.10 -8.98 -3.47
N ARG A 99 32.99 -10.29 -3.73
CA ARG A 99 32.39 -10.83 -4.96
C ARG A 99 30.91 -11.14 -4.76
N ASN A 100 30.53 -11.53 -3.54
CA ASN A 100 29.16 -11.86 -3.16
C ASN A 100 28.79 -11.15 -1.85
N PRO A 101 28.59 -9.82 -1.87
CA PRO A 101 28.14 -9.09 -0.70
C PRO A 101 26.63 -9.27 -0.51
N PHE A 102 26.23 -9.57 0.73
CA PHE A 102 24.83 -9.68 1.11
C PHE A 102 24.51 -8.71 2.24
N VAL A 103 23.32 -8.12 2.26
CA VAL A 103 22.89 -7.31 3.41
C VAL A 103 22.86 -8.22 4.63
N GLY A 104 23.66 -7.93 5.65
CA GLY A 104 23.68 -8.68 6.89
C GLY A 104 22.73 -8.09 7.93
N THR A 105 22.73 -6.76 8.05
CA THR A 105 21.83 -6.06 8.98
C THR A 105 21.27 -4.77 8.40
N LEU A 106 20.10 -4.39 8.89
CA LEU A 106 19.48 -3.09 8.70
C LEU A 106 19.16 -2.52 10.08
N ALA A 107 19.74 -1.35 10.39
CA ALA A 107 19.40 -0.57 11.58
C ALA A 107 18.46 0.58 11.20
N ASP A 108 17.36 0.70 11.93
CA ASP A 108 16.37 1.77 11.74
C ASP A 108 16.72 3.06 12.52
N PRO A 109 15.94 4.15 12.39
CA PRO A 109 16.21 5.41 13.10
C PRO A 109 16.15 5.33 14.64
N ALA A 110 15.49 4.32 15.20
CA ALA A 110 15.47 4.02 16.64
C ALA A 110 16.62 3.08 17.06
N GLY A 111 17.45 2.61 16.11
CA GLY A 111 18.55 1.70 16.35
C GLY A 111 18.16 0.23 16.45
N ASN A 112 16.90 -0.14 16.17
CA ASN A 112 16.57 -1.57 16.15
C ASN A 112 17.17 -2.23 14.91
N VAL A 113 17.63 -3.47 15.09
CA VAL A 113 18.42 -4.20 14.10
C VAL A 113 17.65 -5.39 13.57
N TYR A 114 17.42 -5.38 12.26
CA TYR A 114 16.93 -6.53 11.48
C TYR A 114 18.14 -7.29 10.96
N ARG A 115 18.13 -8.61 11.07
CA ARG A 115 19.25 -9.47 10.62
C ARG A 115 18.78 -10.36 9.48
N TYR A 116 19.65 -10.52 8.48
CA TYR A 116 19.38 -11.30 7.29
C TYR A 116 20.40 -12.42 7.18
N THR A 117 19.93 -13.62 6.86
CA THR A 117 20.79 -14.79 6.62
C THR A 117 20.49 -15.39 5.27
N TYR A 118 21.46 -16.09 4.69
CA TYR A 118 21.37 -16.63 3.34
C TYR A 118 21.69 -18.13 3.34
N ASP A 119 21.09 -18.86 2.41
CA ASP A 119 21.37 -20.29 2.22
C ASP A 119 22.66 -20.52 1.41
N ALA A 120 23.00 -21.79 1.16
CA ALA A 120 24.19 -22.16 0.39
C ALA A 120 24.13 -21.74 -1.10
N ASN A 121 22.94 -21.42 -1.61
CA ASN A 121 22.71 -20.93 -2.97
C ASN A 121 22.61 -19.39 -3.02
N ASN A 122 22.94 -18.70 -1.91
CA ASN A 122 22.87 -17.25 -1.76
C ASN A 122 21.45 -16.66 -1.83
N ASN A 123 20.41 -17.46 -1.60
CA ASN A 123 19.07 -16.95 -1.43
C ASN A 123 18.86 -16.42 -0.02
N LEU A 124 18.01 -15.41 0.16
CA LEU A 124 17.60 -14.93 1.48
C LEU A 124 16.89 -16.07 2.23
N ALA A 125 17.51 -16.62 3.27
CA ALA A 125 16.96 -17.75 4.02
C ALA A 125 16.10 -17.31 5.21
N ALA A 126 16.45 -16.22 5.90
CA ALA A 126 15.65 -15.72 7.02
C ALA A 126 15.85 -14.24 7.29
N VAL A 127 14.82 -13.64 7.89
CA VAL A 127 14.85 -12.31 8.50
C VAL A 127 14.54 -12.47 9.98
N THR A 128 15.46 -12.05 10.85
CA THR A 128 15.24 -11.97 12.30
C THR A 128 14.94 -10.53 12.69
N TYR A 129 13.80 -10.31 13.33
CA TYR A 129 13.33 -9.01 13.80
C TYR A 129 14.02 -8.59 15.10
N PRO A 130 13.89 -7.32 15.50
CA PRO A 130 14.47 -6.82 16.75
C PRO A 130 14.07 -7.56 18.03
N ASP A 131 12.88 -8.17 18.08
CA ASP A 131 12.40 -8.96 19.22
C ASP A 131 12.89 -10.42 19.20
N GLY A 132 13.70 -10.81 18.21
CA GLY A 132 14.24 -12.15 18.05
C GLY A 132 13.33 -13.12 17.30
N SER A 133 12.08 -12.75 17.02
CA SER A 133 11.21 -13.53 16.12
C SER A 133 11.80 -13.55 14.71
N SER A 134 11.48 -14.59 13.92
CA SER A 134 12.07 -14.75 12.59
C SER A 134 11.11 -15.29 11.56
N LYS A 135 11.18 -14.76 10.34
CA LYS A 135 10.52 -15.32 9.16
C LYS A 135 11.56 -16.06 8.31
N THR A 136 11.23 -17.27 7.86
CA THR A 136 12.13 -18.14 7.07
C THR A 136 11.56 -18.35 5.68
N TYR A 137 12.44 -18.33 4.67
CA TYR A 137 12.12 -18.50 3.26
C TYR A 137 12.74 -19.80 2.74
N HIS A 138 11.96 -20.57 1.99
CA HIS A 138 12.34 -21.92 1.55
C HIS A 138 12.55 -21.96 0.04
N TYR A 139 13.59 -22.66 -0.40
CA TYR A 139 13.96 -22.84 -1.82
C TYR A 139 14.22 -24.32 -2.09
N GLU A 140 13.17 -25.13 -2.04
CA GLU A 140 13.28 -26.60 -1.99
C GLU A 140 13.29 -27.26 -3.37
N ASN A 141 13.08 -26.49 -4.45
CA ASN A 141 13.07 -27.00 -5.81
C ASN A 141 14.49 -27.08 -6.37
N ALA A 142 15.05 -28.29 -6.45
CA ALA A 142 16.42 -28.50 -6.94
C ALA A 142 16.64 -28.06 -8.40
N SER A 143 15.61 -28.11 -9.25
CA SER A 143 15.70 -27.66 -10.65
C SER A 143 15.59 -26.14 -10.78
N LEU A 144 15.06 -25.47 -9.76
CA LEU A 144 14.87 -24.03 -9.69
C LEU A 144 15.38 -23.53 -8.33
N PRO A 145 16.71 -23.54 -8.09
CA PRO A 145 17.29 -23.31 -6.76
C PRO A 145 17.06 -21.90 -6.18
N HIS A 146 16.56 -20.97 -6.99
CA HIS A 146 16.22 -19.60 -6.59
C HIS A 146 14.71 -19.34 -6.55
N ALA A 147 13.88 -20.35 -6.84
CA ALA A 147 12.43 -20.23 -6.74
C ALA A 147 11.97 -20.43 -5.30
N LEU A 148 11.29 -19.43 -4.73
CA LEU A 148 10.73 -19.48 -3.39
C LEU A 148 9.62 -20.54 -3.34
N THR A 149 9.80 -21.66 -2.64
CA THR A 149 8.80 -22.73 -2.51
C THR A 149 7.93 -22.58 -1.27
N GLY A 150 8.29 -21.70 -0.35
CA GLY A 150 7.39 -21.34 0.74
C GLY A 150 7.99 -20.43 1.79
N ILE A 151 7.15 -20.10 2.76
CA ILE A 151 7.47 -19.19 3.87
C ILE A 151 7.05 -19.87 5.17
N THR A 152 7.96 -19.95 6.13
CA THR A 152 7.63 -20.22 7.53
C THR A 152 7.57 -18.91 8.29
N ASP A 153 6.43 -18.68 8.93
CA ASP A 153 6.21 -17.47 9.72
C ASP A 153 6.95 -17.52 11.06
N GLU A 154 6.81 -16.44 11.80
CA GLU A 154 7.39 -16.22 13.11
C GLU A 154 6.79 -17.13 14.20
N ASN A 155 5.62 -17.73 13.94
CA ASN A 155 5.00 -18.76 14.79
C ASN A 155 5.58 -20.17 14.50
N GLY A 156 6.49 -20.31 13.53
CA GLY A 156 7.07 -21.58 13.11
C GLY A 156 6.17 -22.40 12.18
N SER A 157 5.06 -21.84 11.70
CA SER A 157 4.13 -22.51 10.79
C SER A 157 4.52 -22.27 9.33
N ARG A 158 4.40 -23.29 8.47
CA ARG A 158 4.51 -23.13 7.01
C ARG A 158 3.30 -22.35 6.50
N PHE A 159 3.41 -21.03 6.58
CA PHE A 159 2.36 -20.07 6.26
C PHE A 159 2.00 -20.10 4.77
N ALA A 160 2.98 -20.17 3.88
CA ALA A 160 2.75 -20.17 2.43
C ALA A 160 3.57 -21.24 1.70
N THR A 161 3.01 -21.76 0.60
CA THR A 161 3.64 -22.72 -0.30
C THR A 161 3.39 -22.34 -1.75
N TYR A 162 4.44 -22.42 -2.58
CA TYR A 162 4.40 -22.11 -4.00
C TYR A 162 4.95 -23.29 -4.81
N THR A 163 4.36 -23.54 -5.97
CA THR A 163 4.86 -24.54 -6.92
C THR A 163 5.10 -23.92 -8.29
N TYR A 164 5.93 -24.58 -9.09
CA TYR A 164 6.36 -24.09 -10.39
C TYR A 164 6.39 -25.23 -11.42
N ASP A 165 6.18 -24.89 -12.69
CA ASP A 165 6.45 -25.79 -13.80
C ASP A 165 7.94 -25.83 -14.17
N ALA A 166 8.29 -26.67 -15.14
CA ALA A 166 9.67 -26.85 -15.61
C ALA A 166 10.25 -25.59 -16.29
N GLN A 167 9.42 -24.61 -16.67
CA GLN A 167 9.84 -23.33 -17.23
C GLN A 167 10.02 -22.25 -16.15
N GLY A 168 9.78 -22.58 -14.87
CA GLY A 168 9.87 -21.64 -13.76
C GLY A 168 8.64 -20.75 -13.60
N ARG A 169 7.52 -21.05 -14.26
CA ARG A 169 6.26 -20.31 -14.08
C ARG A 169 5.51 -20.87 -12.89
N ALA A 170 4.90 -20.00 -12.08
CA ALA A 170 4.16 -20.42 -10.89
C ALA A 170 2.91 -21.24 -11.28
N THR A 171 2.75 -22.42 -10.69
CA THR A 171 1.59 -23.31 -10.93
C THR A 171 0.63 -23.34 -9.75
N SER A 172 1.07 -22.96 -8.56
CA SER A 172 0.16 -22.75 -7.43
C SER A 172 0.71 -21.80 -6.38
N SER A 173 -0.19 -21.23 -5.62
CA SER A 173 0.07 -20.53 -4.35
C SER A 173 -1.00 -20.97 -3.36
N GLU A 174 -0.63 -21.25 -2.12
CA GLU A 174 -1.57 -21.52 -1.04
C GLU A 174 -1.00 -21.07 0.31
N HIS A 175 -1.90 -20.73 1.23
CA HIS A 175 -1.58 -20.61 2.64
C HIS A 175 -1.72 -21.95 3.37
N ALA A 176 -1.31 -22.00 4.63
CA ALA A 176 -1.32 -23.21 5.44
C ALA A 176 -2.66 -23.95 5.38
N GLY A 177 -2.62 -25.28 5.22
CA GLY A 177 -3.83 -26.11 5.12
C GLY A 177 -4.63 -25.93 3.83
N GLY A 178 -4.06 -25.33 2.78
CA GLY A 178 -4.73 -25.11 1.49
C GLY A 178 -5.65 -23.90 1.47
N ALA A 179 -5.58 -23.05 2.50
CA ALA A 179 -6.30 -21.79 2.55
C ALA A 179 -5.86 -20.90 1.38
N GLU A 180 -6.81 -20.21 0.75
CA GLU A 180 -6.60 -19.30 -0.37
C GLU A 180 -5.82 -19.90 -1.54
N ARG A 181 -5.85 -21.24 -1.67
CA ARG A 181 -5.17 -21.93 -2.77
C ARG A 181 -5.66 -21.40 -4.12
N VAL A 182 -4.70 -21.12 -4.99
CA VAL A 182 -4.91 -20.84 -6.40
C VAL A 182 -3.97 -21.73 -7.21
N SER A 183 -4.52 -22.41 -8.22
CA SER A 183 -3.76 -23.24 -9.16
C SER A 183 -3.88 -22.70 -10.58
N LEU A 184 -2.77 -22.72 -11.33
CA LEU A 184 -2.66 -22.15 -12.66
C LEU A 184 -2.36 -23.24 -13.69
N VAL A 185 -3.09 -23.22 -14.80
CA VAL A 185 -2.81 -24.01 -16.00
C VAL A 185 -2.60 -23.07 -17.17
N TYR A 186 -1.38 -23.03 -17.70
CA TYR A 186 -1.03 -22.24 -18.88
C TYR A 186 -1.36 -23.02 -20.15
N ASN A 187 -2.38 -22.57 -20.88
CA ASN A 187 -2.90 -23.28 -22.04
C ASN A 187 -2.10 -22.96 -23.32
N ALA A 188 -2.10 -23.87 -24.28
CA ALA A 188 -1.37 -23.71 -25.54
C ALA A 188 -1.90 -22.57 -26.42
N ASP A 189 -3.13 -22.12 -26.20
CA ASP A 189 -3.76 -20.99 -26.90
C ASP A 189 -3.41 -19.62 -26.30
N GLY A 190 -2.52 -19.59 -25.30
CA GLY A 190 -2.09 -18.37 -24.61
C GLY A 190 -3.01 -17.92 -23.48
N THR A 191 -4.11 -18.63 -23.21
CA THR A 191 -4.95 -18.37 -22.04
C THR A 191 -4.38 -19.01 -20.78
N THR A 192 -4.85 -18.59 -19.61
CA THR A 192 -4.52 -19.24 -18.33
C THR A 192 -5.80 -19.61 -17.59
N THR A 193 -5.93 -20.88 -17.22
CA THR A 193 -7.01 -21.33 -16.33
C THR A 193 -6.55 -21.21 -14.89
N VAL A 194 -7.29 -20.45 -14.09
CA VAL A 194 -7.06 -20.20 -12.68
C VAL A 194 -8.15 -20.90 -11.88
N THR A 195 -7.78 -21.82 -11.01
CA THR A 195 -8.69 -22.59 -10.15
C THR A 195 -8.48 -22.19 -8.70
N ASP A 196 -9.52 -21.68 -8.04
CA ASP A 196 -9.45 -21.33 -6.62
C ASP A 196 -9.63 -22.55 -5.69
N ALA A 197 -9.53 -22.33 -4.38
CA ALA A 197 -9.62 -23.38 -3.37
C ALA A 197 -11.02 -23.99 -3.18
N LEU A 198 -12.07 -23.39 -3.76
CA LEU A 198 -13.38 -24.04 -3.91
C LEU A 198 -13.44 -24.94 -5.16
N ASN A 199 -12.33 -25.05 -5.89
CA ASN A 199 -12.19 -25.71 -7.19
C ASN A 199 -12.97 -25.01 -8.31
N THR A 200 -13.20 -23.71 -8.17
CA THR A 200 -13.86 -22.91 -9.19
C THR A 200 -12.83 -22.42 -10.20
N ALA A 201 -12.97 -22.88 -11.44
CA ALA A 201 -12.08 -22.53 -12.54
C ALA A 201 -12.58 -21.29 -13.31
N ARG A 202 -11.64 -20.39 -13.65
CA ARG A 202 -11.85 -19.20 -14.47
C ARG A 202 -10.76 -19.17 -15.54
N THR A 203 -11.11 -18.82 -16.77
CA THR A 203 -10.16 -18.71 -17.88
C THR A 203 -9.87 -17.24 -18.13
N HIS A 204 -8.60 -16.87 -18.06
CA HIS A 204 -8.12 -15.52 -18.31
C HIS A 204 -7.56 -15.43 -19.73
N HIS A 205 -7.96 -14.38 -20.43
CA HIS A 205 -7.54 -14.08 -21.79
C HIS A 205 -6.59 -12.89 -21.79
N PHE A 206 -5.63 -12.92 -22.71
CA PHE A 206 -4.57 -11.92 -22.80
C PHE A 206 -4.29 -11.54 -24.26
N GLN A 207 -3.68 -10.37 -24.42
CA GLN A 207 -3.02 -9.94 -25.64
C GLN A 207 -1.71 -9.23 -25.28
N THR A 208 -0.76 -9.16 -26.20
CA THR A 208 0.48 -8.37 -26.00
C THR A 208 0.39 -7.08 -26.78
N LEU A 209 0.63 -5.95 -26.11
CA LEU A 209 0.63 -4.62 -26.70
C LEU A 209 1.82 -3.84 -26.12
N LEU A 210 2.62 -3.22 -27.00
CA LEU A 210 3.87 -2.54 -26.62
C LEU A 210 4.80 -3.42 -25.75
N GLY A 211 4.91 -4.71 -26.10
CA GLY A 211 5.73 -5.67 -25.34
C GLY A 211 5.17 -6.10 -23.98
N VAL A 212 4.02 -5.55 -23.56
CA VAL A 212 3.39 -5.84 -22.27
C VAL A 212 2.17 -6.75 -22.46
N VAL A 213 2.06 -7.80 -21.65
CA VAL A 213 0.88 -8.68 -21.60
C VAL A 213 -0.26 -7.96 -20.88
N LYS A 214 -1.39 -7.81 -21.55
CA LYS A 214 -2.59 -7.12 -21.07
C LYS A 214 -3.77 -8.10 -21.04
N SER A 215 -4.59 -8.06 -19.99
CA SER A 215 -5.79 -8.91 -19.91
C SER A 215 -6.87 -8.42 -20.87
N THR A 216 -7.50 -9.31 -21.61
CA THR A 216 -8.65 -8.99 -22.48
C THR A 216 -9.99 -9.40 -21.87
N GLY A 217 -9.98 -9.91 -20.64
CA GLY A 217 -11.16 -10.39 -19.93
C GLY A 217 -10.96 -11.76 -19.32
N GLN A 218 -11.98 -12.23 -18.63
CA GLN A 218 -11.99 -13.56 -18.03
C GLN A 218 -13.40 -14.16 -18.03
N SER A 219 -13.49 -15.48 -17.98
CA SER A 219 -14.74 -16.19 -17.74
C SER A 219 -15.13 -16.18 -16.26
N GLN A 220 -16.43 -16.30 -16.00
CA GLN A 220 -17.00 -16.51 -14.69
C GLN A 220 -17.98 -17.69 -14.77
N PRO A 221 -17.83 -18.70 -13.89
CA PRO A 221 -18.80 -19.78 -13.82
C PRO A 221 -20.15 -19.28 -13.29
N GLY A 222 -21.22 -20.03 -13.58
CA GLY A 222 -22.52 -19.76 -12.98
C GLY A 222 -22.49 -19.94 -11.46
N GLY A 223 -23.42 -19.28 -10.76
CA GLY A 223 -23.55 -19.37 -9.31
C GLY A 223 -24.81 -18.69 -8.81
N ALA A 224 -25.37 -19.15 -7.68
CA ALA A 224 -26.57 -18.60 -7.03
C ALA A 224 -27.71 -18.16 -7.99
N GLY A 225 -28.01 -18.98 -9.01
CA GLY A 225 -29.08 -18.72 -9.97
C GLY A 225 -28.69 -17.91 -11.22
N CYS A 226 -27.44 -17.45 -11.33
CA CYS A 226 -26.92 -16.79 -12.52
C CYS A 226 -26.23 -17.79 -13.46
N ALA A 227 -26.38 -17.58 -14.78
CA ALA A 227 -25.64 -18.31 -15.79
C ALA A 227 -24.14 -17.92 -15.78
N ALA A 228 -23.31 -18.75 -16.40
CA ALA A 228 -21.93 -18.39 -16.67
C ALA A 228 -21.85 -17.13 -17.56
N SER A 229 -20.83 -16.32 -17.35
CA SER A 229 -20.64 -15.05 -18.06
C SER A 229 -19.16 -14.77 -18.31
N SER A 230 -18.85 -13.64 -18.93
CA SER A 230 -17.47 -13.19 -19.14
C SER A 230 -17.39 -11.67 -19.08
N SER A 231 -16.24 -11.17 -18.67
CA SER A 231 -15.88 -9.76 -18.81
C SER A 231 -15.00 -9.58 -20.03
N ALA A 232 -14.89 -8.36 -20.54
CA ALA A 232 -14.05 -8.03 -21.68
C ALA A 232 -13.34 -6.68 -21.49
N LEU A 233 -12.10 -6.60 -21.96
CA LEU A 233 -11.35 -5.35 -22.07
C LEU A 233 -10.81 -5.18 -23.49
N SER A 234 -10.81 -3.95 -23.99
CA SER A 234 -10.07 -3.57 -25.19
C SER A 234 -9.21 -2.35 -24.93
N TYR A 235 -8.17 -2.19 -25.73
CA TYR A 235 -7.14 -1.18 -25.52
C TYR A 235 -6.99 -0.26 -26.73
N ASP A 236 -6.53 0.97 -26.50
CA ASP A 236 -6.09 1.89 -27.55
C ASP A 236 -4.64 1.59 -28.00
N ALA A 237 -4.07 2.44 -28.86
CA ALA A 237 -2.72 2.25 -29.40
C ALA A 237 -1.59 2.40 -28.36
N ASN A 238 -1.84 3.11 -27.25
CA ASN A 238 -0.90 3.26 -26.14
C ASN A 238 -1.17 2.22 -25.03
N GLY A 239 -2.06 1.26 -25.25
CA GLY A 239 -2.36 0.24 -24.26
C GLY A 239 -3.12 0.74 -23.03
N ASN A 240 -3.83 1.88 -23.15
CA ASN A 240 -4.84 2.28 -22.19
C ASN A 240 -6.13 1.49 -22.42
N ILE A 241 -6.89 1.25 -21.36
CA ILE A 241 -8.20 0.61 -21.47
C ILE A 241 -9.14 1.55 -22.22
N ALA A 242 -9.51 1.20 -23.45
CA ALA A 242 -10.48 1.93 -24.26
C ALA A 242 -11.91 1.50 -23.96
N ARG A 243 -12.12 0.26 -23.53
CA ARG A 243 -13.43 -0.31 -23.18
C ARG A 243 -13.31 -1.36 -22.10
N LEU A 244 -14.28 -1.38 -21.20
CA LEU A 244 -14.54 -2.43 -20.23
C LEU A 244 -15.99 -2.87 -20.34
N THR A 245 -16.25 -4.18 -20.41
CA THR A 245 -17.58 -4.77 -20.25
C THR A 245 -17.56 -5.70 -19.04
N ASP A 246 -18.44 -5.47 -18.07
CA ASP A 246 -18.55 -6.30 -16.86
C ASP A 246 -19.29 -7.63 -17.13
N PHE A 247 -19.36 -8.50 -16.12
CA PHE A 247 -20.05 -9.79 -16.21
C PHE A 247 -21.56 -9.69 -16.39
N ASN A 248 -22.16 -8.52 -16.17
CA ASN A 248 -23.57 -8.23 -16.41
C ASN A 248 -23.82 -7.62 -17.80
N GLY A 249 -22.76 -7.42 -18.59
CA GLY A 249 -22.82 -6.77 -19.90
C GLY A 249 -22.91 -5.25 -19.85
N ASN A 250 -22.70 -4.62 -18.69
CA ASN A 250 -22.60 -3.17 -18.61
C ASN A 250 -21.24 -2.74 -19.15
N ARG A 251 -21.26 -1.79 -20.08
CA ARG A 251 -20.08 -1.31 -20.77
C ARG A 251 -19.69 0.08 -20.28
N THR A 252 -18.38 0.29 -20.16
CA THR A 252 -17.74 1.58 -19.95
C THR A 252 -16.75 1.83 -21.07
N ASP A 253 -16.87 2.98 -21.75
CA ASP A 253 -15.93 3.43 -22.78
C ASP A 253 -15.06 4.56 -22.25
N TYR A 254 -13.79 4.57 -22.63
CA TYR A 254 -12.79 5.57 -22.22
C TYR A 254 -12.19 6.27 -23.45
N SER A 255 -11.68 7.48 -23.24
CA SER A 255 -10.89 8.21 -24.24
C SER A 255 -9.75 8.93 -23.55
N TYR A 256 -8.60 9.00 -24.24
CA TYR A 256 -7.36 9.53 -23.68
C TYR A 256 -6.78 10.61 -24.58
N ASP A 257 -6.11 11.59 -23.99
CA ASP A 257 -5.04 12.33 -24.65
C ASP A 257 -3.85 11.40 -24.79
N LEU A 258 -3.59 10.91 -26.00
CA LEU A 258 -2.50 9.96 -26.27
C LEU A 258 -1.11 10.60 -26.21
N THR A 259 -1.00 11.94 -26.22
CA THR A 259 0.30 12.62 -26.11
C THR A 259 0.82 12.60 -24.68
N ARG A 260 -0.09 12.72 -23.70
CA ARG A 260 0.23 12.66 -22.27
C ARG A 260 -0.24 11.37 -21.62
N ASN A 261 -0.93 10.50 -22.35
CA ASN A 261 -1.53 9.27 -21.84
C ASN A 261 -2.46 9.52 -20.63
N LEU A 262 -3.40 10.46 -20.79
CA LEU A 262 -4.32 10.89 -19.72
C LEU A 262 -5.79 10.70 -20.12
N GLU A 263 -6.61 10.09 -19.26
CA GLU A 263 -8.05 9.91 -19.50
C GLU A 263 -8.75 11.28 -19.58
N ILE A 264 -9.34 11.60 -20.73
CA ILE A 264 -10.08 12.85 -20.92
C ILE A 264 -11.60 12.65 -20.83
N SER A 265 -12.06 11.42 -21.00
CA SER A 265 -13.48 11.07 -20.93
C SER A 265 -13.68 9.60 -20.54
N ARG A 266 -14.69 9.34 -19.73
CA ARG A 266 -15.28 8.01 -19.53
C ARG A 266 -16.79 8.07 -19.60
N THR A 267 -17.40 7.10 -20.28
CA THR A 267 -18.85 6.96 -20.38
C THR A 267 -19.25 5.60 -19.84
N GLU A 268 -19.96 5.60 -18.72
CA GLU A 268 -20.37 4.41 -17.97
C GLU A 268 -21.84 4.07 -18.23
N GLY A 269 -22.26 2.86 -17.86
CA GLY A 269 -23.66 2.46 -17.88
C GLY A 269 -24.23 2.27 -19.28
N LEU A 270 -23.39 1.93 -20.26
CA LEU A 270 -23.82 1.57 -21.60
C LEU A 270 -24.26 0.11 -21.65
N THR A 271 -25.10 -0.25 -22.61
CA THR A 271 -25.32 -1.67 -22.96
C THR A 271 -24.04 -2.28 -23.55
N ALA A 272 -23.95 -3.60 -23.62
CA ALA A 272 -22.82 -4.29 -24.27
C ALA A 272 -22.58 -3.81 -25.73
N SER A 273 -23.65 -3.46 -26.46
CA SER A 273 -23.57 -2.90 -27.81
C SER A 273 -23.09 -1.44 -27.86
N GLY A 274 -23.00 -0.76 -26.73
CA GLY A 274 -22.62 0.65 -26.61
C GLY A 274 -23.80 1.63 -26.67
N ALA A 275 -25.04 1.15 -26.54
CA ALA A 275 -26.22 2.02 -26.50
C ALA A 275 -26.38 2.64 -25.11
N ALA A 276 -26.89 3.88 -25.07
CA ALA A 276 -27.21 4.55 -23.82
C ALA A 276 -28.38 3.86 -23.08
N THR A 277 -28.33 3.90 -21.76
CA THR A 277 -29.35 3.47 -20.82
C THR A 277 -29.71 4.64 -19.89
N PRO A 278 -30.78 4.53 -19.07
CA PRO A 278 -31.07 5.54 -18.05
C PRO A 278 -29.95 5.75 -17.02
N ALA A 279 -29.03 4.78 -16.88
CA ALA A 279 -27.87 4.88 -16.01
C ALA A 279 -26.63 5.48 -16.71
N THR A 280 -26.71 5.76 -18.02
CA THR A 280 -25.56 6.27 -18.77
C THR A 280 -25.16 7.65 -18.28
N ARG A 281 -23.86 7.80 -18.01
CA ARG A 281 -23.26 9.08 -17.61
C ARG A 281 -21.87 9.20 -18.22
N THR A 282 -21.54 10.42 -18.64
CA THR A 282 -20.20 10.77 -19.10
C THR A 282 -19.53 11.64 -18.06
N ILE A 283 -18.29 11.28 -17.71
CA ILE A 283 -17.37 12.07 -16.91
C ILE A 283 -16.28 12.57 -17.85
N THR A 284 -16.00 13.88 -17.83
CA THR A 284 -14.89 14.46 -18.57
C THR A 284 -13.88 15.08 -17.62
N THR A 285 -12.59 14.97 -17.97
CA THR A 285 -11.48 15.49 -17.17
C THR A 285 -10.64 16.43 -18.02
N ALA A 286 -10.51 17.68 -17.58
CA ALA A 286 -9.49 18.59 -18.06
C ALA A 286 -8.30 18.56 -17.10
N TRP A 287 -7.10 18.38 -17.64
CA TRP A 287 -5.88 18.22 -16.87
C TRP A 287 -5.08 19.52 -16.80
N HIS A 288 -4.33 19.69 -15.71
CA HIS A 288 -3.32 20.73 -15.57
C HIS A 288 -2.32 20.62 -16.73
N PRO A 289 -1.84 21.74 -17.33
CA PRO A 289 -0.98 21.69 -18.51
C PRO A 289 0.34 20.93 -18.30
N THR A 290 0.91 20.99 -17.09
CA THR A 290 2.19 20.34 -16.76
C THR A 290 2.06 19.20 -15.77
N PHE A 291 1.06 19.24 -14.88
CA PHE A 291 0.86 18.21 -13.87
C PHE A 291 -0.15 17.20 -14.39
N ARG A 292 -0.02 15.94 -14.01
CA ARG A 292 -1.08 14.95 -14.18
C ARG A 292 -2.12 15.07 -13.06
N LEU A 293 -2.60 16.30 -12.85
CA LEU A 293 -3.60 16.64 -11.84
C LEU A 293 -4.82 17.26 -12.55
N PRO A 294 -6.06 16.87 -12.20
CA PRO A 294 -7.24 17.40 -12.86
C PRO A 294 -7.49 18.86 -12.45
N VAL A 295 -7.74 19.76 -13.39
CA VAL A 295 -8.18 21.13 -13.09
C VAL A 295 -9.70 21.27 -13.13
N ARG A 296 -10.37 20.37 -13.87
CA ARG A 296 -11.83 20.31 -13.93
C ARG A 296 -12.30 18.88 -14.21
N ILE A 297 -13.29 18.44 -13.45
CA ILE A 297 -14.03 17.20 -13.67
C ILE A 297 -15.51 17.55 -13.78
N THR A 298 -16.15 17.13 -14.87
CA THR A 298 -17.60 17.33 -15.07
C THR A 298 -18.28 15.97 -15.14
N GLN A 299 -19.31 15.78 -14.32
CA GLN A 299 -20.13 14.56 -14.32
C GLN A 299 -21.60 14.95 -14.13
N ALA A 300 -22.43 14.62 -15.13
CA ALA A 300 -23.86 14.94 -15.11
C ALA A 300 -24.12 16.40 -14.70
N ASN A 301 -24.76 16.62 -13.54
CA ASN A 301 -25.14 17.95 -13.04
C ASN A 301 -24.10 18.60 -12.11
N GLN A 302 -22.87 18.07 -12.06
CA GLN A 302 -21.84 18.49 -11.12
C GLN A 302 -20.53 18.80 -11.85
N GLU A 303 -19.93 19.94 -11.52
CA GLU A 303 -18.59 20.33 -11.94
C GLU A 303 -17.71 20.52 -10.69
N THR A 304 -16.54 19.89 -10.69
CA THR A 304 -15.51 20.11 -9.67
C THR A 304 -14.31 20.76 -10.32
N THR A 305 -13.82 21.87 -9.78
CA THR A 305 -12.57 22.49 -10.25
C THR A 305 -11.53 22.56 -9.15
N TYR A 306 -10.27 22.54 -9.57
CA TYR A 306 -9.11 22.59 -8.68
C TYR A 306 -8.12 23.64 -9.15
N ALA A 307 -7.55 24.39 -8.21
CA ALA A 307 -6.34 25.18 -8.40
C ALA A 307 -5.21 24.59 -7.56
N TYR A 308 -3.97 24.71 -8.07
CA TYR A 308 -2.79 24.13 -7.45
C TYR A 308 -1.71 25.20 -7.26
N ASN A 309 -0.89 25.06 -6.21
CA ASN A 309 0.36 25.82 -6.10
C ASN A 309 1.46 25.20 -6.99
N SER A 310 2.68 25.75 -6.94
CA SER A 310 3.82 25.24 -7.71
C SER A 310 4.31 23.85 -7.30
N GLN A 311 3.96 23.37 -6.10
CA GLN A 311 4.26 22.02 -5.62
C GLN A 311 3.20 20.99 -6.05
N GLY A 312 2.09 21.44 -6.66
CA GLY A 312 0.97 20.59 -7.03
C GLY A 312 -0.03 20.36 -5.90
N ASP A 313 0.05 21.11 -4.80
CA ASP A 313 -0.91 21.04 -3.71
C ASP A 313 -2.15 21.88 -4.03
N VAL A 314 -3.34 21.34 -3.71
CA VAL A 314 -4.62 22.00 -3.99
C VAL A 314 -4.75 23.25 -3.12
N THR A 315 -4.83 24.43 -3.75
CA THR A 315 -5.06 25.72 -3.06
C THR A 315 -6.51 26.16 -3.12
N GLN A 316 -7.28 25.64 -4.08
CA GLN A 316 -8.71 25.87 -4.15
C GLN A 316 -9.41 24.64 -4.73
N LYS A 317 -10.55 24.29 -4.15
CA LYS A 317 -11.50 23.33 -4.71
C LYS A 317 -12.85 24.03 -4.84
N ASN A 318 -13.49 23.92 -5.99
CA ASN A 318 -14.87 24.38 -6.16
C ASN A 318 -15.77 23.20 -6.54
N LEU A 319 -16.96 23.17 -5.97
CA LEU A 319 -18.02 22.24 -6.31
C LEU A 319 -19.24 23.01 -6.77
N LYS A 320 -19.52 22.92 -8.06
CA LYS A 320 -20.59 23.63 -8.73
C LYS A 320 -21.70 22.68 -9.15
N ASP A 321 -22.92 22.98 -8.74
CA ASP A 321 -24.12 22.43 -9.36
C ASP A 321 -24.35 23.18 -10.68
N VAL A 322 -24.30 22.48 -11.80
CA VAL A 322 -24.38 23.12 -13.13
C VAL A 322 -25.82 23.52 -13.50
N VAL A 323 -26.83 22.97 -12.81
CA VAL A 323 -28.24 23.29 -13.02
C VAL A 323 -28.60 24.56 -12.27
N THR A 324 -28.24 24.65 -10.99
CA THR A 324 -28.55 25.82 -10.16
C THR A 324 -27.48 26.91 -10.25
N ASN A 325 -26.31 26.59 -10.84
CA ASN A 325 -25.13 27.44 -10.88
C ASN A 325 -24.59 27.83 -9.49
N THR A 326 -24.95 27.07 -8.45
CA THR A 326 -24.50 27.28 -7.07
C THR A 326 -23.14 26.64 -6.86
N THR A 327 -22.20 27.36 -6.27
CA THR A 327 -20.84 26.89 -6.02
C THR A 327 -20.54 26.88 -4.53
N ARG A 328 -19.93 25.79 -4.05
CA ARG A 328 -19.24 25.71 -2.77
C ARG A 328 -17.74 25.73 -3.02
N SER A 329 -17.00 26.51 -2.24
CA SER A 329 -15.56 26.70 -2.43
C SER A 329 -14.81 26.38 -1.16
N TRP A 330 -13.68 25.71 -1.29
CA TRP A 330 -12.72 25.49 -0.22
C TRP A 330 -11.42 26.14 -0.65
N ASN A 331 -10.79 26.90 0.24
CA ASN A 331 -9.49 27.48 0.00
C ASN A 331 -8.48 26.85 0.96
N THR A 332 -7.30 26.53 0.47
CA THR A 332 -6.21 26.01 1.30
C THR A 332 -4.96 26.83 1.08
N THR A 333 -4.34 27.26 2.18
CA THR A 333 -3.04 27.92 2.15
C THR A 333 -1.99 27.02 2.80
N TYR A 334 -0.78 27.06 2.24
CA TYR A 334 0.36 26.28 2.70
C TYR A 334 1.52 27.23 2.96
N ASN A 335 2.15 27.08 4.11
CA ASN A 335 3.39 27.76 4.46
C ASN A 335 4.50 26.71 4.60
N TYR A 336 5.50 26.79 3.72
CA TYR A 336 6.65 25.87 3.71
C TYR A 336 7.85 26.51 4.38
N SER A 337 8.75 25.68 4.88
CA SER A 337 10.04 26.11 5.40
C SER A 337 11.00 26.47 4.25
N ALA A 338 12.19 26.98 4.60
CA ALA A 338 13.28 27.17 3.64
C ALA A 338 13.85 25.84 3.10
N VAL A 339 13.67 24.73 3.80
CA VAL A 339 13.95 23.39 3.29
C VAL A 339 12.80 22.99 2.35
N PRO A 340 13.09 22.67 1.07
CA PRO A 340 12.06 22.31 0.09
C PRO A 340 11.13 21.19 0.56
N GLY A 341 9.83 21.34 0.30
CA GLY A 341 8.80 20.37 0.63
C GLY A 341 8.43 20.24 2.11
N VAL A 342 9.18 20.84 3.02
CA VAL A 342 8.85 20.80 4.45
C VAL A 342 7.75 21.80 4.76
N LEU A 343 6.56 21.29 5.04
CA LEU A 343 5.39 22.08 5.43
C LEU A 343 5.52 22.51 6.90
N LEU A 344 5.19 23.78 7.20
CA LEU A 344 5.13 24.33 8.56
C LEU A 344 3.69 24.60 9.01
N GLN A 345 2.82 25.00 8.06
CA GLN A 345 1.42 25.25 8.36
C GLN A 345 0.55 24.99 7.13
N LYS A 346 -0.62 24.40 7.35
CA LYS A 346 -1.71 24.28 6.39
C LYS A 346 -2.98 24.87 7.00
N VAL A 347 -3.63 25.78 6.29
CA VAL A 347 -4.90 26.37 6.71
C VAL A 347 -5.96 26.07 5.67
N GLU A 348 -7.03 25.38 6.08
CA GLU A 348 -8.18 25.04 5.25
C GLU A 348 -9.37 25.90 5.66
N ASP A 349 -9.93 26.63 4.70
CA ASP A 349 -11.14 27.43 4.83
C ASP A 349 -12.28 26.73 4.09
N GLY A 350 -13.29 26.32 4.85
CA GLY A 350 -14.46 25.62 4.35
C GLY A 350 -15.42 26.50 3.53
N PRO A 351 -16.55 25.94 3.06
CA PRO A 351 -17.45 26.61 2.12
C PRO A 351 -18.49 27.50 2.80
N ARG A 352 -18.47 27.59 4.13
CA ARG A 352 -19.41 28.41 4.90
C ARG A 352 -19.07 29.89 4.73
N THR A 353 -20.11 30.68 4.52
CA THR A 353 -20.00 32.15 4.47
C THR A 353 -20.63 32.82 5.68
N ASP A 354 -21.34 32.05 6.50
CA ASP A 354 -22.10 32.49 7.67
C ASP A 354 -21.31 32.36 8.99
N ALA A 355 -20.21 31.62 8.98
CA ALA A 355 -19.30 31.47 10.13
C ALA A 355 -17.88 31.15 9.65
N PRO A 356 -16.84 31.49 10.43
CA PRO A 356 -15.49 30.95 10.20
C PRO A 356 -15.52 29.42 10.20
N ASP A 357 -14.91 28.82 9.19
CA ASP A 357 -14.77 27.37 9.04
C ASP A 357 -13.31 27.04 8.74
N LEU A 358 -12.42 27.55 9.59
CA LEU A 358 -10.97 27.48 9.44
C LEU A 358 -10.41 26.30 10.24
N THR A 359 -9.72 25.37 9.58
CA THR A 359 -8.90 24.35 10.25
C THR A 359 -7.43 24.63 9.99
N THR A 360 -6.65 24.78 11.07
CA THR A 360 -5.20 25.03 10.99
C THR A 360 -4.44 23.81 11.48
N GLN A 361 -3.48 23.36 10.68
CA GLN A 361 -2.56 22.26 11.00
C GLN A 361 -1.14 22.83 11.01
N ASP A 362 -0.48 22.80 12.16
CA ASP A 362 0.91 23.22 12.31
C ASP A 362 1.80 21.98 12.39
N TYR A 363 3.00 22.07 11.81
CA TYR A 363 3.94 20.95 11.70
C TYR A 363 5.28 21.30 12.35
N TYR A 364 5.99 20.28 12.84
CA TYR A 364 7.34 20.45 13.35
C TYR A 364 8.31 20.82 12.21
N PRO A 365 9.20 21.82 12.42
CA PRO A 365 10.20 22.18 11.42
C PRO A 365 11.26 21.08 11.23
N ALA A 366 12.02 21.17 10.14
CA ALA A 366 13.05 20.19 9.79
C ALA A 366 14.21 20.09 10.81
N ASP A 367 14.43 21.13 11.60
CA ASP A 367 15.46 21.22 12.64
C ASP A 367 14.91 21.04 14.05
N ALA A 368 13.64 20.65 14.20
CA ALA A 368 12.98 20.49 15.51
C ALA A 368 13.81 19.62 16.46
N ALA A 369 13.90 20.08 17.72
CA ALA A 369 14.46 19.34 18.83
C ALA A 369 13.38 18.43 19.43
N CYS A 370 13.31 17.18 18.96
CA CYS A 370 12.33 16.24 19.47
C CYS A 370 12.67 15.80 20.89
N ALA A 371 11.63 15.48 21.68
CA ALA A 371 11.79 14.80 22.95
C ALA A 371 12.68 13.56 22.77
N GLY A 372 13.62 13.32 23.69
CA GLY A 372 14.57 12.21 23.57
C GLY A 372 15.75 12.43 22.60
N GLY A 373 15.87 13.60 21.96
CA GLY A 373 17.06 13.97 21.17
C GLY A 373 17.19 13.30 19.80
N HIS A 374 16.14 12.62 19.33
CA HIS A 374 16.07 12.00 18.00
C HIS A 374 15.39 12.91 16.95
N ALA A 375 15.26 12.45 15.71
CA ALA A 375 14.64 13.21 14.60
C ALA A 375 13.15 12.91 14.36
N GLY A 376 12.54 11.98 15.09
CA GLY A 376 11.22 11.43 14.79
C GLY A 376 10.02 12.38 14.69
N CYS A 377 10.03 13.52 15.40
CA CYS A 377 8.96 14.52 15.34
C CYS A 377 9.05 15.45 14.12
N ARG A 378 10.22 15.59 13.48
CA ARG A 378 10.46 16.56 12.40
C ARG A 378 9.54 16.29 11.21
N GLY A 379 8.90 17.33 10.69
CA GLY A 379 7.91 17.23 9.62
C GLY A 379 6.57 16.60 10.02
N GLN A 380 6.42 16.14 11.27
CA GLN A 380 5.16 15.57 11.76
C GLN A 380 4.19 16.68 12.14
N LEU A 381 2.90 16.34 12.23
CA LEU A 381 1.87 17.21 12.75
C LEU A 381 2.17 17.56 14.22
N MET A 382 2.18 18.84 14.55
CA MET A 382 2.43 19.33 15.90
C MET A 382 1.11 19.70 16.60
N GLN A 383 0.20 20.30 15.84
CA GLN A 383 -1.02 20.88 16.39
C GLN A 383 -2.12 20.94 15.34
N VAL A 384 -3.36 20.73 15.78
CA VAL A 384 -4.57 21.00 14.99
C VAL A 384 -5.43 21.97 15.77
N THR A 385 -5.82 23.07 15.13
CA THR A 385 -6.85 23.99 15.62
C THR A 385 -8.08 23.85 14.74
N ASP A 386 -9.21 23.41 15.32
CA ASP A 386 -10.47 23.28 14.60
C ASP A 386 -11.15 24.63 14.35
N ALA A 387 -12.26 24.63 13.60
CA ALA A 387 -13.04 25.84 13.28
C ALA A 387 -13.65 26.55 14.51
N LEU A 388 -13.75 25.86 15.65
CA LEU A 388 -14.22 26.43 16.91
C LEU A 388 -13.07 26.98 17.77
N GLY A 389 -11.82 26.85 17.31
CA GLY A 389 -10.63 27.26 18.03
C GLY A 389 -10.14 26.23 19.06
N HIS A 390 -10.68 25.01 19.07
CA HIS A 390 -10.20 23.97 19.94
C HIS A 390 -8.87 23.42 19.43
N VAL A 391 -7.91 23.25 20.34
CA VAL A 391 -6.54 22.88 20.01
C VAL A 391 -6.24 21.46 20.49
N THR A 392 -5.91 20.59 19.54
CA THR A 392 -5.32 19.26 19.81
C THR A 392 -3.82 19.33 19.55
N ARG A 393 -2.99 18.91 20.51
CA ARG A 393 -1.53 18.94 20.40
C ARG A 393 -0.96 17.52 20.28
N LEU A 394 -0.01 17.32 19.38
CA LEU A 394 0.73 16.07 19.19
C LEU A 394 2.17 16.31 19.63
N THR A 395 2.45 16.01 20.90
CA THR A 395 3.61 16.55 21.62
C THR A 395 4.83 15.65 21.58
N ARG A 396 4.66 14.34 21.39
CA ARG A 396 5.77 13.38 21.34
C ARG A 396 5.61 12.36 20.25
N TYR A 397 6.73 12.04 19.62
CA TYR A 397 6.86 11.03 18.58
C TYR A 397 8.05 10.14 18.92
N SER A 398 7.99 8.85 18.56
CA SER A 398 9.11 7.93 18.65
C SER A 398 10.20 8.29 17.63
N PRO A 399 11.44 7.76 17.71
CA PRO A 399 12.49 8.04 16.73
C PRO A 399 12.09 7.68 15.27
N ARG A 400 11.12 6.78 15.09
CA ARG A 400 10.57 6.39 13.79
C ARG A 400 9.42 7.28 13.31
N GLY A 401 8.97 8.22 14.15
CA GLY A 401 7.86 9.13 13.83
C GLY A 401 6.48 8.57 14.14
N GLN A 402 6.38 7.58 15.03
CA GLN A 402 5.07 7.14 15.55
C GLN A 402 4.64 8.06 16.69
N LEU A 403 3.35 8.43 16.76
CA LEU A 403 2.83 9.31 17.81
C LEU A 403 2.88 8.61 19.18
N GLU A 404 3.49 9.22 20.19
CA GLU A 404 3.54 8.69 21.55
C GLU A 404 2.65 9.46 22.54
N GLU A 405 2.31 10.72 22.24
CA GLU A 405 1.52 11.57 23.14
C GLU A 405 0.66 12.57 22.37
N ARG A 406 -0.62 12.64 22.74
CA ARG A 406 -1.59 13.63 22.27
C ARG A 406 -2.29 14.27 23.46
N ILE A 407 -2.57 15.56 23.36
CA ILE A 407 -3.36 16.33 24.32
C ILE A 407 -4.58 16.87 23.59
N ASP A 408 -5.77 16.43 23.99
CA ASP A 408 -7.05 16.90 23.44
C ASP A 408 -7.43 18.28 24.03
N PRO A 409 -8.39 19.01 23.42
CA PRO A 409 -8.71 20.38 23.83
C PRO A 409 -9.20 20.54 25.26
N ASN A 410 -9.74 19.47 25.84
CA ASN A 410 -10.17 19.41 27.24
C ASN A 410 -9.01 19.10 28.22
N GLY A 411 -7.77 19.01 27.74
CA GLY A 411 -6.59 18.66 28.52
C GLY A 411 -6.40 17.15 28.75
N LEU A 412 -7.26 16.29 28.19
CA LEU A 412 -7.12 14.85 28.29
C LEU A 412 -5.87 14.39 27.52
N VAL A 413 -4.99 13.67 28.21
CA VAL A 413 -3.77 13.13 27.62
C VAL A 413 -4.03 11.70 27.16
N THR A 414 -3.60 11.41 25.93
CA THR A 414 -3.50 10.05 25.40
C THR A 414 -2.04 9.72 25.18
N THR A 415 -1.56 8.60 25.73
CA THR A 415 -0.21 8.08 25.41
C THR A 415 -0.30 6.75 24.68
N LEU A 416 0.61 6.54 23.75
CA LEU A 416 0.70 5.32 22.94
C LEU A 416 2.08 4.69 23.14
N ALA A 417 2.11 3.39 23.37
CA ALA A 417 3.34 2.62 23.51
C ALA A 417 3.45 1.58 22.39
N TYR A 418 4.66 1.40 21.87
CA TYR A 418 4.96 0.47 20.79
C TYR A 418 6.04 -0.53 21.20
N ASP A 419 5.96 -1.75 20.67
CA ASP A 419 7.01 -2.75 20.84
C ASP A 419 8.17 -2.56 19.84
N ALA A 420 9.20 -3.40 19.95
CA ALA A 420 10.36 -3.38 19.05
C ALA A 420 10.00 -3.69 17.58
N ARG A 421 8.86 -4.35 17.34
CA ARG A 421 8.28 -4.59 16.00
C ARG A 421 7.34 -3.46 15.54
N GLN A 422 7.29 -2.35 16.28
CA GLN A 422 6.53 -1.15 15.99
C GLN A 422 5.00 -1.34 16.08
N ARG A 423 4.54 -2.37 16.80
CA ARG A 423 3.12 -2.65 17.03
C ARG A 423 2.66 -1.93 18.29
N LEU A 424 1.45 -1.40 18.27
CA LEU A 424 0.84 -0.69 19.40
C LEU A 424 0.53 -1.67 20.54
N VAL A 425 1.22 -1.57 21.68
CA VAL A 425 1.02 -2.47 22.82
C VAL A 425 0.18 -1.87 23.94
N ALA A 426 0.07 -0.53 24.00
CA ALA A 426 -0.81 0.14 24.96
C ALA A 426 -1.31 1.48 24.44
N VAL A 427 -2.54 1.81 24.81
CA VAL A 427 -3.13 3.15 24.72
C VAL A 427 -3.63 3.51 26.12
N ASP A 428 -3.05 4.55 26.70
CA ASP A 428 -3.53 5.13 27.95
C ASP A 428 -4.30 6.41 27.67
N VAL A 429 -5.52 6.53 28.18
CA VAL A 429 -6.35 7.73 28.05
C VAL A 429 -6.71 8.23 29.44
N GLY A 430 -6.05 9.29 29.90
CA GLY A 430 -6.31 9.87 31.22
C GLY A 430 -6.08 8.90 32.39
N GLY A 431 -5.16 7.94 32.25
CA GLY A 431 -4.88 6.90 33.25
C GLY A 431 -5.62 5.58 33.05
N GLU A 432 -6.54 5.51 32.09
CA GLU A 432 -7.24 4.29 31.71
C GLU A 432 -6.48 3.60 30.55
N THR A 433 -5.80 2.49 30.85
CA THR A 433 -4.94 1.79 29.89
C THR A 433 -5.64 0.61 29.22
N THR A 434 -5.71 0.62 27.89
CA THR A 434 -6.01 -0.57 27.08
C THR A 434 -4.70 -1.17 26.56
N THR A 435 -4.51 -2.48 26.69
CA THR A 435 -3.30 -3.19 26.22
C THR A 435 -3.61 -4.19 25.13
N TYR A 436 -2.62 -4.42 24.25
CA TYR A 436 -2.70 -5.32 23.12
C TYR A 436 -1.57 -6.35 23.21
N ALA A 437 -1.93 -7.63 23.23
CA ALA A 437 -0.99 -8.73 23.10
C ALA A 437 -1.01 -9.26 21.67
N TYR A 438 0.16 -9.72 21.21
CA TYR A 438 0.35 -10.27 19.88
C TYR A 438 1.05 -11.62 19.94
N ASP A 439 0.79 -12.46 18.95
CA ASP A 439 1.66 -13.60 18.68
C ASP A 439 2.97 -13.15 17.97
N PRO A 440 3.96 -14.05 17.84
CA PRO A 440 5.17 -13.78 17.08
C PRO A 440 4.95 -13.39 15.61
N ALA A 441 3.88 -13.79 14.94
CA ALA A 441 3.64 -13.41 13.53
C ALA A 441 2.89 -12.09 13.35
N GLY A 442 2.43 -11.45 14.43
CA GLY A 442 1.84 -10.10 14.38
C GLY A 442 0.36 -10.03 14.66
N GLN A 443 -0.30 -11.14 14.96
CA GLN A 443 -1.74 -11.23 15.11
C GLN A 443 -2.12 -10.87 16.55
N VAL A 444 -3.16 -10.07 16.73
CA VAL A 444 -3.62 -9.66 18.08
C VAL A 444 -4.20 -10.87 18.78
N THR A 445 -3.58 -11.34 19.85
CA THR A 445 -4.06 -12.50 20.62
C THR A 445 -4.95 -12.10 21.79
N ARG A 446 -4.84 -10.86 22.27
CA ARG A 446 -5.67 -10.34 23.37
C ARG A 446 -5.73 -8.83 23.37
N ILE A 447 -6.92 -8.29 23.64
CA ILE A 447 -7.13 -6.88 24.00
C ILE A 447 -7.65 -6.86 25.43
N THR A 448 -6.97 -6.15 26.33
CA THR A 448 -7.38 -6.01 27.73
C THR A 448 -7.74 -4.56 28.01
N HIS A 449 -8.96 -4.33 28.48
CA HIS A 449 -9.51 -3.03 28.83
C HIS A 449 -9.02 -2.57 30.22
N PRO A 450 -9.20 -1.28 30.55
CA PRO A 450 -8.74 -0.72 31.83
C PRO A 450 -9.35 -1.38 33.07
N ASP A 451 -10.58 -1.88 32.96
CA ASP A 451 -11.28 -2.61 34.03
C ASP A 451 -10.81 -4.07 34.20
N GLY A 452 -9.83 -4.51 33.39
CA GLY A 452 -9.29 -5.86 33.39
C GLY A 452 -10.08 -6.86 32.56
N THR A 453 -11.25 -6.49 32.03
CA THR A 453 -11.98 -7.31 31.07
C THR A 453 -11.18 -7.43 29.77
N TYR A 454 -11.39 -8.50 29.01
CA TYR A 454 -10.60 -8.77 27.82
C TYR A 454 -11.35 -9.57 26.78
N LEU A 455 -10.89 -9.46 25.53
CA LEU A 455 -11.24 -10.35 24.44
C LEU A 455 -9.95 -10.97 23.90
N ALA A 456 -9.91 -12.30 23.86
CA ALA A 456 -8.82 -13.08 23.29
C ALA A 456 -9.20 -13.63 21.92
N TYR A 457 -8.21 -13.80 21.05
CA TYR A 457 -8.36 -14.23 19.67
C TYR A 457 -7.42 -15.40 19.39
N SER A 458 -7.88 -16.36 18.61
CA SER A 458 -7.04 -17.46 18.12
C SER A 458 -7.15 -17.57 16.61
N TYR A 459 -6.02 -17.88 15.97
CA TYR A 459 -5.88 -17.97 14.54
C TYR A 459 -5.45 -19.37 14.13
N ASP A 460 -5.81 -19.79 12.93
CA ASP A 460 -5.18 -20.95 12.30
C ASP A 460 -3.81 -20.58 11.69
N ALA A 461 -3.10 -21.58 11.19
CA ALA A 461 -1.77 -21.38 10.58
C ALA A 461 -1.79 -20.54 9.28
N ALA A 462 -2.97 -20.27 8.72
CA ALA A 462 -3.15 -19.35 7.60
C ALA A 462 -3.53 -17.93 8.06
N HIS A 463 -3.36 -17.65 9.36
CA HIS A 463 -3.65 -16.36 10.02
C HIS A 463 -5.12 -15.96 9.98
N ARG A 464 -6.03 -16.93 9.85
CA ARG A 464 -7.47 -16.67 9.83
C ARG A 464 -8.04 -16.81 11.24
N LEU A 465 -8.88 -15.87 11.65
CA LEU A 465 -9.51 -15.89 12.97
C LEU A 465 -10.44 -17.11 13.07
N ILE A 466 -10.19 -17.99 14.04
CA ILE A 466 -10.96 -19.21 14.27
C ILE A 466 -11.66 -19.25 15.64
N LYS A 467 -11.29 -18.36 16.56
CA LYS A 467 -11.91 -18.31 17.89
C LYS A 467 -11.82 -16.93 18.51
N THR A 468 -12.87 -16.52 19.21
CA THR A 468 -12.83 -15.42 20.17
C THR A 468 -13.25 -15.93 21.55
N GLN A 469 -12.72 -15.33 22.62
CA GLN A 469 -13.04 -15.67 23.99
C GLN A 469 -13.10 -14.41 24.87
N ASP A 470 -14.19 -14.21 25.59
CA ASP A 470 -14.30 -13.13 26.58
C ASP A 470 -13.63 -13.48 27.91
N ASP A 471 -13.61 -12.51 28.83
CA ASP A 471 -13.01 -12.64 30.16
C ASP A 471 -13.78 -13.59 31.10
N GLN A 472 -15.02 -13.91 30.75
CA GLN A 472 -15.86 -14.87 31.49
C GLN A 472 -15.63 -16.31 31.03
N GLY A 473 -14.92 -16.51 29.93
CA GLY A 473 -14.61 -17.82 29.36
C GLY A 473 -15.59 -18.28 28.29
N ASN A 474 -16.61 -17.49 27.93
CA ASN A 474 -17.48 -17.81 26.78
C ASN A 474 -16.63 -17.78 25.51
N THR A 475 -16.92 -18.68 24.57
CA THR A 475 -16.15 -18.76 23.33
C THR A 475 -17.03 -18.81 22.11
N LEU A 476 -16.64 -18.08 21.06
CA LEU A 476 -17.24 -18.15 19.73
C LEU A 476 -16.20 -18.71 18.77
N SER A 477 -16.42 -19.94 18.30
CA SER A 477 -15.53 -20.67 17.40
C SER A 477 -16.05 -20.65 15.97
N TYR A 478 -15.15 -20.49 15.01
CA TYR A 478 -15.43 -20.42 13.59
C TYR A 478 -14.88 -21.65 12.87
N THR A 479 -15.67 -22.23 11.97
CA THR A 479 -15.16 -23.14 10.95
C THR A 479 -15.16 -22.41 9.62
N LEU A 480 -13.99 -22.35 8.98
CA LEU A 480 -13.78 -21.67 7.72
C LEU A 480 -13.54 -22.70 6.61
N ASP A 481 -14.09 -22.48 5.43
CA ASP A 481 -13.65 -23.22 4.24
C ASP A 481 -12.30 -22.70 3.73
N ALA A 482 -11.78 -23.26 2.64
CA ALA A 482 -10.48 -22.88 2.11
C ALA A 482 -10.45 -21.46 1.49
N MET A 483 -11.58 -20.85 1.16
CA MET A 483 -11.66 -19.43 0.75
C MET A 483 -11.86 -18.47 1.94
N GLY A 484 -11.87 -19.00 3.16
CA GLY A 484 -12.09 -18.20 4.37
C GLY A 484 -13.57 -17.90 4.64
N ASN A 485 -14.50 -18.52 3.89
CA ASN A 485 -15.91 -18.34 4.19
C ASN A 485 -16.26 -19.04 5.50
N ARG A 486 -17.02 -18.37 6.35
CA ARG A 486 -17.45 -18.88 7.64
C ARG A 486 -18.61 -19.87 7.51
N ILE A 487 -18.28 -21.13 7.26
CA ILE A 487 -19.26 -22.21 7.09
C ILE A 487 -19.94 -22.63 8.40
N LYS A 488 -19.33 -22.37 9.55
CA LYS A 488 -19.93 -22.64 10.87
C LYS A 488 -19.50 -21.64 11.95
N GLU A 489 -20.40 -21.40 12.90
CA GLU A 489 -20.15 -20.69 14.15
C GLU A 489 -20.74 -21.45 15.32
N ASP A 490 -19.94 -21.69 16.35
CA ASP A 490 -20.38 -22.34 17.58
C ASP A 490 -20.08 -21.44 18.78
N LEU A 491 -21.11 -21.10 19.54
CA LEU A 491 -21.02 -20.38 20.81
C LEU A 491 -21.04 -21.38 21.96
N PHE A 492 -20.02 -21.35 22.80
CA PHE A 492 -19.92 -22.15 24.01
C PHE A 492 -19.94 -21.26 25.26
N ASP A 493 -20.56 -21.75 26.32
CA ASP A 493 -20.46 -21.16 27.66
C ASP A 493 -19.09 -21.47 28.31
N PRO A 494 -18.79 -20.94 29.52
CA PRO A 494 -17.50 -21.15 30.17
C PRO A 494 -17.22 -22.60 30.56
N ASP A 495 -18.28 -23.43 30.72
CA ASP A 495 -18.18 -24.86 31.01
C ASP A 495 -17.96 -25.70 29.73
N GLY A 496 -17.89 -25.05 28.56
CA GLY A 496 -17.69 -25.67 27.26
C GLY A 496 -18.96 -26.31 26.68
N GLN A 497 -20.14 -25.99 27.19
CA GLN A 497 -21.41 -26.45 26.62
C GLN A 497 -21.80 -25.60 25.41
N LEU A 498 -22.23 -26.26 24.34
CA LEU A 498 -22.70 -25.57 23.14
C LEU A 498 -24.04 -24.87 23.42
N VAL A 499 -24.03 -23.54 23.39
CA VAL A 499 -25.22 -22.69 23.59
C VAL A 499 -25.95 -22.45 22.29
N ARG A 500 -25.21 -22.22 21.20
CA ARG A 500 -25.78 -21.90 19.89
C ARG A 500 -24.84 -22.33 18.77
N THR A 501 -25.40 -22.83 17.68
CA THR A 501 -24.66 -23.08 16.44
C THR A 501 -25.31 -22.34 15.28
N GLN A 502 -24.57 -22.01 14.23
CA GLN A 502 -25.10 -21.47 12.98
C GLN A 502 -24.22 -21.95 11.81
N SER A 503 -24.83 -22.48 10.76
CA SER A 503 -24.10 -22.92 9.56
C SER A 503 -24.45 -22.07 8.34
N ARG A 504 -23.52 -21.97 7.39
CA ARG A 504 -23.69 -21.23 6.13
C ARG A 504 -23.25 -22.08 4.95
N VAL A 505 -23.95 -21.92 3.83
CA VAL A 505 -23.58 -22.51 2.55
C VAL A 505 -23.20 -21.37 1.62
N TYR A 506 -22.07 -21.53 0.92
CA TYR A 506 -21.58 -20.58 -0.07
C TYR A 506 -21.59 -21.22 -1.45
N ASP A 507 -21.82 -20.42 -2.48
CA ASP A 507 -21.74 -20.88 -3.87
C ASP A 507 -20.29 -20.93 -4.38
N ALA A 508 -20.11 -21.41 -5.61
CA ALA A 508 -18.81 -21.51 -6.27
C ALA A 508 -18.09 -20.15 -6.46
N LEU A 509 -18.80 -19.04 -6.31
CA LEU A 509 -18.24 -17.69 -6.39
C LEU A 509 -17.99 -17.10 -4.98
N SER A 510 -17.98 -17.94 -3.95
CA SER A 510 -17.77 -17.54 -2.56
C SER A 510 -18.87 -16.62 -2.00
N ARG A 511 -20.09 -16.70 -2.55
CA ARG A 511 -21.22 -15.86 -2.13
C ARG A 511 -22.15 -16.65 -1.21
N LEU A 512 -22.63 -16.02 -0.14
CA LEU A 512 -23.56 -16.65 0.80
C LEU A 512 -24.84 -17.07 0.07
N GLN A 513 -25.08 -18.38 0.01
CA GLN A 513 -26.24 -18.98 -0.63
C GLN A 513 -27.39 -19.19 0.36
N SER A 514 -27.08 -19.67 1.58
CA SER A 514 -28.09 -19.88 2.63
C SER A 514 -27.47 -19.86 4.02
N VAL A 515 -28.33 -19.57 5.01
CA VAL A 515 -28.01 -19.68 6.44
C VAL A 515 -28.90 -20.76 7.02
N VAL A 516 -28.28 -21.76 7.64
CA VAL A 516 -28.99 -22.80 8.41
C VAL A 516 -28.95 -22.36 9.86
N LEU A 517 -30.08 -21.83 10.33
CA LEU A 517 -30.30 -21.58 11.74
C LEU A 517 -30.63 -22.92 12.44
N PRO A 518 -30.20 -23.11 13.69
CA PRO A 518 -30.53 -24.32 14.42
C PRO A 518 -32.06 -24.39 14.64
N GLN A 519 -32.59 -25.62 14.64
CA GLN A 519 -33.91 -25.90 15.20
C GLN A 519 -33.88 -25.84 16.72
#